data_AF-A0AA37HT21-F1
#
_entry.id   AF-A0AA37HT21-F1
#
_cell.length_a   1.000
_cell.length_b   1.000
_cell.length_c   1.000
_cell.angle_alpha   90.00
_cell.angle_beta   90.00
_cell.angle_gamma   90.00
#
_symmetry.space_group_name_H-M   'P 1'
#
loop_
_entity.id
_entity.type
_entity.pdbx_description
1 polymer ?
#
loop_
_entity_poly.entity_id
_entity_poly.type
_entity_poly.pdbx_seq_one_letter_code
_entity_poly.pdbx_strand_id
1 'polypeptide(L)'
;MLAAATLAGLHTALTHLKRLWPTLGMVTEGNPAVIFSNGEWDDAKLHSKRVDPRDVIAEVKQKGLCELSEVQSAIVEHNGAITIVPHEKAD
;
A
#
# COMPACT_ATOMS: atom_id res chain seq x y z
N MET A 1 -4.46 -36.07 21.14
CA MET A 1 -3.11 -35.50 20.90
C MET A 1 -2.74 -35.44 19.41
N LEU A 2 -3.00 -36.47 18.58
CA LEU A 2 -2.73 -36.41 17.13
C LEU A 2 -3.44 -35.26 16.37
N ALA A 3 -4.70 -34.97 16.69
CA ALA A 3 -5.47 -33.91 16.00
C ALA A 3 -4.95 -32.48 16.27
N ALA A 4 -4.37 -32.25 17.44
CA ALA A 4 -3.80 -30.94 17.79
C ALA A 4 -2.47 -30.71 17.05
N ALA A 5 -1.68 -31.77 16.85
CA ALA A 5 -0.42 -31.70 16.12
C ALA A 5 -0.63 -31.47 14.62
N THR A 6 -1.67 -32.05 14.01
CA THR A 6 -2.00 -31.78 12.60
C THR A 6 -2.50 -30.37 12.38
N LEU A 7 -3.31 -29.83 13.29
CA LEU A 7 -3.78 -28.44 13.20
C LEU A 7 -2.63 -27.44 13.39
N ALA A 8 -1.77 -27.67 14.38
CA ALA A 8 -0.59 -26.84 14.62
C ALA A 8 0.42 -26.91 13.47
N GLY A 9 0.64 -28.11 12.92
CA GLY A 9 1.50 -28.32 11.76
C GLY A 9 0.98 -27.61 10.51
N LEU A 10 -0.33 -27.70 10.24
CA LEU A 10 -0.96 -27.00 9.13
C LEU A 10 -0.86 -25.47 9.28
N HIS A 11 -1.12 -24.95 10.48
CA HIS A 11 -1.06 -23.52 10.75
C HIS A 11 0.37 -22.96 10.59
N THR A 12 1.36 -23.71 11.07
CA THR A 12 2.78 -23.35 10.96
C THR A 12 3.23 -23.44 9.50
N ALA A 13 2.87 -24.50 8.78
CA ALA A 13 3.19 -24.66 7.36
C ALA A 13 2.59 -23.53 6.50
N LEU A 14 1.34 -23.13 6.74
CA LEU A 14 0.69 -22.01 6.06
C LEU A 14 1.41 -20.68 6.32
N THR A 15 1.85 -20.46 7.57
CA THR A 15 2.58 -19.24 7.97
C THR A 15 3.95 -19.17 7.30
N HIS A 16 4.68 -20.28 7.25
CA HIS A 16 5.97 -20.35 6.57
C HIS A 16 5.85 -20.28 5.04
N LEU A 17 4.80 -20.88 4.46
CA LEU A 17 4.56 -20.85 3.02
C LEU A 17 4.17 -19.44 2.55
N LYS A 18 3.34 -18.70 3.31
CA LYS A 18 3.07 -17.28 3.04
C LYS A 18 4.32 -16.40 3.10
N ARG A 19 5.27 -16.72 3.99
CA ARG A 19 6.54 -15.97 4.13
C ARG A 19 7.48 -16.13 2.94
N LEU A 20 7.36 -17.22 2.18
CA LEU A 20 8.17 -17.48 0.98
C LEU A 20 7.59 -16.85 -0.30
N TRP A 21 6.33 -16.41 -0.26
CA TRP A 21 5.60 -15.86 -1.40
C TRP A 21 5.01 -14.44 -1.16
N PRO A 22 5.73 -13.48 -0.57
CA PRO A 22 5.25 -12.10 -0.47
C PRO A 22 4.97 -11.47 -1.85
N THR A 23 5.60 -12.00 -2.91
CA THR A 23 5.41 -11.59 -4.30
C THR A 23 4.19 -12.18 -5.01
N LEU A 24 3.56 -13.26 -4.50
CA LEU A 24 2.33 -13.79 -5.10
C LEU A 24 1.10 -12.94 -4.75
N GLY A 25 1.11 -12.21 -3.63
CA GLY A 25 0.12 -11.14 -3.40
C GLY A 25 0.27 -9.96 -4.37
N MET A 26 1.51 -9.70 -4.81
CA MET A 26 1.85 -8.60 -5.73
C MET A 26 1.40 -8.84 -7.18
N VAL A 27 1.07 -10.09 -7.55
CA VAL A 27 0.64 -10.47 -8.91
C VAL A 27 -0.88 -10.45 -9.06
N THR A 28 -1.64 -10.62 -7.98
CA THR A 28 -3.11 -10.68 -8.03
C THR A 28 -3.79 -9.32 -8.04
N GLU A 29 -3.10 -8.26 -7.58
CA GLU A 29 -3.68 -6.94 -7.34
C GLU A 29 -3.10 -5.86 -8.28
N GLY A 30 -2.50 -6.22 -9.42
CA GLY A 30 -1.93 -5.25 -10.36
C GLY A 30 -0.75 -4.47 -9.76
N ASN A 31 0.10 -3.88 -10.61
CA ASN A 31 1.26 -3.16 -10.11
C ASN A 31 0.81 -1.85 -9.43
N PRO A 32 1.01 -1.68 -8.10
CA PRO A 32 0.78 -0.41 -7.44
C PRO A 32 1.72 0.64 -8.04
N ALA A 33 1.26 1.88 -8.10
CA ALA A 33 1.98 2.97 -8.75
C ALA A 33 2.17 4.13 -7.79
N VAL A 34 3.43 4.53 -7.56
CA VAL A 34 3.74 5.75 -6.81
C VAL A 34 3.37 6.95 -7.67
N ILE A 35 2.35 7.71 -7.27
CA ILE A 35 1.80 8.87 -7.99
C ILE A 35 2.28 10.22 -7.44
N PHE A 36 2.78 10.23 -6.21
CA PHE A 36 3.39 11.40 -5.59
C PHE A 36 4.58 10.95 -4.75
N SER A 37 5.72 11.64 -4.85
CA SER A 37 6.90 11.37 -4.02
C SER A 37 7.82 12.58 -4.01
N ASN A 38 8.50 12.83 -2.88
CA ASN A 38 9.48 13.91 -2.75
C ASN A 38 8.95 15.30 -3.18
N GLY A 39 7.66 15.56 -2.96
CA GLY A 39 7.03 16.83 -3.34
C GLY A 39 6.61 16.93 -4.81
N GLU A 40 6.85 15.90 -5.63
CA GLU A 40 6.55 15.92 -7.07
C GLU A 40 5.44 14.92 -7.43
N TRP A 41 4.58 15.32 -8.36
CA TRP A 41 3.55 14.46 -8.95
C TRP A 41 4.10 13.67 -10.13
N ASP A 42 3.65 12.43 -10.28
CA ASP A 42 3.85 11.65 -11.50
C ASP A 42 2.56 11.72 -12.33
N ASP A 43 2.45 12.76 -13.16
CA ASP A 43 1.29 13.03 -14.01
C ASP A 43 0.99 11.87 -14.97
N ALA A 44 2.01 11.16 -15.45
CA ALA A 44 1.83 10.01 -16.33
C ALA A 44 1.13 8.85 -15.60
N LYS A 45 1.49 8.59 -14.35
CA LYS A 45 0.82 7.58 -13.52
C LYS A 45 -0.57 8.02 -13.07
N LEU A 46 -0.75 9.28 -12.68
CA LEU A 46 -2.07 9.84 -12.39
C LEU A 46 -3.02 9.65 -13.58
N HIS A 47 -2.56 10.00 -14.79
CA HIS A 47 -3.35 9.87 -16.01
C HIS A 47 -3.64 8.41 -16.38
N SER A 48 -2.63 7.52 -16.33
CA SER A 48 -2.81 6.11 -16.67
C SER A 48 -3.70 5.36 -15.67
N LYS A 49 -3.71 5.78 -14.40
CA LYS A 49 -4.55 5.22 -13.33
C LYS A 49 -5.87 5.97 -13.13
N ARG A 50 -6.11 7.04 -13.90
CA ARG A 50 -7.32 7.90 -13.81
C ARG A 50 -7.60 8.41 -12.40
N VAL A 51 -6.56 8.80 -11.68
CA VAL A 51 -6.66 9.37 -10.34
C VAL A 51 -6.60 10.89 -10.44
N ASP A 52 -7.54 11.57 -9.80
CA ASP A 52 -7.48 13.03 -9.67
C ASP A 52 -6.60 13.40 -8.46
N PRO A 53 -5.67 14.38 -8.56
CA PRO A 53 -4.90 14.87 -7.43
C PRO A 53 -5.76 15.29 -6.22
N ARG A 54 -7.02 15.70 -6.45
CA ARG A 54 -7.98 16.04 -5.38
C ARG A 54 -8.33 14.83 -4.51
N ASP A 55 -8.39 13.64 -5.08
CA ASP A 55 -8.67 12.40 -4.34
C ASP A 55 -7.51 12.08 -3.40
N VAL A 56 -6.28 12.29 -3.88
CA VAL A 56 -5.07 12.13 -3.08
C VAL A 56 -5.06 13.13 -1.92
N ILE A 57 -5.37 14.40 -2.19
CA ILE A 57 -5.47 15.43 -1.14
C ILE A 57 -6.58 15.11 -0.12
N ALA A 58 -7.71 14.55 -0.58
CA ALA A 58 -8.77 14.11 0.32
C ALA A 58 -8.29 12.97 1.24
N GLU A 59 -7.52 12.02 0.71
CA GLU A 59 -6.96 10.91 1.48
C GLU A 59 -5.90 11.39 2.50
N VAL A 60 -5.05 12.35 2.11
CA VAL A 60 -4.10 13.02 3.01
C VAL A 60 -4.83 13.63 4.21
N LYS A 61 -5.95 14.33 3.97
CA LYS A 61 -6.78 14.89 5.04
C LYS A 61 -7.44 13.82 5.91
N GLN A 62 -7.91 12.73 5.32
CA GLN A 62 -8.49 11.60 6.07
C GLN A 62 -7.46 10.95 7.01
N LYS A 63 -6.17 11.00 6.66
CA LYS A 63 -5.07 10.55 7.51
C LYS A 63 -4.66 11.54 8.61
N GLY A 64 -5.32 12.70 8.67
CA GLY A 64 -5.04 13.75 9.65
C GLY A 64 -3.82 14.62 9.31
N LEU A 65 -3.35 14.57 8.06
CA LEU A 65 -2.32 15.46 7.54
C LEU A 65 -2.97 16.70 6.93
N CYS A 66 -2.36 17.87 7.11
CA CYS A 66 -2.89 19.14 6.61
C CYS A 66 -2.32 19.48 5.23
N GLU A 67 -1.09 19.03 4.95
CA GLU A 67 -0.35 19.42 3.76
C GLU A 67 0.29 18.23 3.03
N LEU A 68 0.49 18.37 1.71
CA LEU A 68 1.26 17.42 0.89
C LEU A 68 2.74 17.40 1.25
N SER A 69 3.24 18.46 1.89
CA SER A 69 4.62 18.55 2.41
C SER A 69 4.89 17.50 3.50
N GLU A 70 3.85 17.05 4.21
CA GLU A 70 3.92 16.02 5.24
C GLU A 70 3.87 14.59 4.65
N VAL A 71 3.70 14.48 3.33
CA VAL A 71 3.57 13.21 2.61
C VAL A 71 4.89 12.87 1.93
N GLN A 72 5.51 11.77 2.37
CA GLN A 72 6.70 11.23 1.72
C GLN A 72 6.35 10.61 0.36
N SER A 73 5.28 9.82 0.31
CA SER A 73 4.79 9.24 -0.94
C SER A 73 3.29 8.92 -0.90
N ALA A 74 2.66 8.92 -2.07
CA ALA A 74 1.30 8.41 -2.28
C ALA A 74 1.32 7.33 -3.35
N ILE A 75 0.65 6.22 -3.05
CA ILE A 75 0.64 5.01 -3.88
C ILE A 75 -0.81 4.72 -4.26
N VAL A 76 -1.08 4.47 -5.54
CA VAL A 76 -2.37 4.00 -6.01
C VAL A 76 -2.34 2.50 -6.31
N GLU A 77 -3.28 1.79 -5.71
CA GLU A 77 -3.55 0.37 -5.94
C GLU A 77 -4.35 0.14 -7.24
N HIS A 78 -4.46 -1.10 -7.73
CA HIS A 78 -5.22 -1.37 -8.97
C HIS A 78 -6.71 -1.01 -8.90
N ASN A 79 -7.29 -1.03 -7.70
CA ASN A 79 -8.70 -0.72 -7.46
C ASN A 79 -8.94 0.79 -7.30
N GLY A 80 -7.90 1.62 -7.42
CA GLY A 80 -7.98 3.07 -7.21
C GLY A 80 -7.85 3.50 -5.74
N ALA A 81 -7.64 2.57 -4.80
CA ALA A 81 -7.35 2.92 -3.42
C ALA A 81 -6.01 3.66 -3.34
N ILE A 82 -5.98 4.72 -2.53
CA ILE A 82 -4.80 5.57 -2.35
C ILE A 82 -4.24 5.30 -0.96
N THR A 83 -2.96 4.93 -0.91
CA THR A 83 -2.22 4.77 0.33
C THR A 83 -1.28 5.95 0.49
N ILE A 84 -1.40 6.66 1.62
CA ILE A 84 -0.53 7.80 1.97
C ILE A 84 0.54 7.32 2.95
N VAL A 85 1.80 7.60 2.62
CA VAL A 85 2.96 7.39 3.47
C VAL A 85 3.42 8.76 3.98
N PRO A 86 3.21 9.08 5.27
CA PRO A 86 3.68 10.33 5.86
C PRO A 86 5.20 10.33 6.00
N HIS A 87 5.81 11.51 6.06
CA HIS A 87 7.16 11.63 6.61
C HIS A 87 7.16 11.15 8.07
N GLU A 88 8.23 10.46 8.48
CA GLU A 88 8.50 10.25 9.91
C GLU A 88 8.50 11.65 10.56
N LYS A 89 7.58 11.88 11.50
CA LYS A 89 7.68 13.06 12.35
C LYS A 89 9.03 12.94 13.06
N ALA A 90 9.95 13.84 12.72
CA ALA A 90 11.09 14.12 13.57
C ALA A 90 10.53 14.80 14.82
N ASP A 91 10.24 14.00 15.84
CA ASP A 91 10.08 14.45 17.22
C ASP A 91 11.47 14.71 17.83
#